data_AF-A0A944MM06-F1
#
_entry.id   AF-A0A944MM06-F1
#
_cell.length_a   1.000
_cell.length_b   1.000
_cell.length_c   1.000
_cell.angle_alpha   90.00
_cell.angle_beta   90.00
_cell.angle_gamma   90.00
#
_symmetry.space_group_name_H-M   'P 1'
#
loop_
_entity.id
_entity.type
_entity.pdbx_description
1 polymer ?
#
loop_
_entity_poly.entity_id
_entity_poly.type
_entity_poly.pdbx_seq_one_letter_code
_entity_poly.pdbx_strand_id
1 'polypeptide(L)' 'MKNCSSNVNHTPIRSCVICRTKKKQSDLRRFIIFKKEIVFDFKENTTGRGYYVCDDGACLRKLEKWLKRKK' A
#
# COMPACT_ATOMS: atom_id res chain seq x y z
N MET A 1 -25.47 -20.75 -10.96
CA MET A 1 -24.01 -20.73 -11.21
C MET A 1 -23.32 -20.37 -9.90
N LYS A 2 -22.47 -21.25 -9.36
CA LYS A 2 -21.65 -20.92 -8.17
C LYS A 2 -20.57 -19.95 -8.62
N ASN A 3 -20.42 -18.83 -7.92
CA ASN A 3 -19.34 -17.89 -8.17
C ASN A 3 -18.01 -18.56 -7.77
N CYS A 4 -17.29 -19.12 -8.75
CA CYS A 4 -16.00 -19.78 -8.55
C CYS A 4 -14.84 -18.80 -8.27
N SER A 5 -15.10 -17.49 -8.13
CA SER A 5 -14.10 -16.47 -7.76
C SER A 5 -13.93 -16.31 -6.24
N SER A 6 -14.24 -17.34 -5.45
CA SER A 6 -14.03 -17.29 -4.00
C SER A 6 -12.53 -17.38 -3.74
N ASN A 7 -11.89 -16.23 -3.49
CA ASN A 7 -10.48 -16.04 -3.12
C ASN A 7 -10.12 -16.66 -1.75
N VAL A 8 -10.67 -17.82 -1.42
CA VAL A 8 -10.56 -18.45 -0.09
C VAL A 8 -9.10 -18.70 0.32
N ASN A 9 -8.20 -18.89 -0.65
CA ASN A 9 -6.75 -19.08 -0.42
C ASN A 9 -5.85 -18.06 -1.15
N HIS A 10 -6.41 -17.00 -1.74
CA HIS A 10 -5.58 -16.04 -2.50
C HIS A 10 -4.89 -15.07 -1.54
N THR A 11 -3.56 -15.14 -1.49
CA THR A 11 -2.76 -14.12 -0.79
C THR A 11 -2.59 -12.90 -1.68
N PRO A 12 -3.15 -11.73 -1.33
CA PRO A 12 -3.00 -10.54 -2.14
C PRO A 12 -1.54 -10.10 -2.21
N ILE A 13 -1.05 -9.89 -3.43
CA ILE A 13 0.28 -9.33 -3.70
C ILE A 13 0.12 -7.87 -4.11
N ARG A 14 0.93 -6.99 -3.51
CA ARG A 14 0.95 -5.55 -3.79
C ARG A 14 2.37 -5.11 -4.16
N SER A 15 2.47 -3.94 -4.78
CA SER A 15 3.76 -3.36 -5.20
C SER A 15 4.08 -2.14 -4.36
N CYS A 16 5.30 -2.06 -3.84
CA CYS A 16 5.79 -0.87 -3.15
C CYS A 16 5.86 0.32 -4.11
N VAL A 17 5.34 1.48 -3.71
CA VAL A 17 5.37 2.69 -4.55
C VAL A 17 6.78 3.25 -4.79
N ILE A 18 7.74 2.88 -3.94
CA ILE A 18 9.13 3.36 -4.00
C ILE A 18 10.01 2.43 -4.83
N CYS A 19 10.21 1.20 -4.37
CA CYS A 19 11.12 0.25 -5.02
C CYS A 19 10.45 -0.59 -6.12
N ARG A 20 9.12 -0.52 -6.25
CA ARG A 20 8.31 -1.30 -7.21
C ARG A 20 8.39 -2.82 -7.05
N THR A 21 9.02 -3.31 -5.99
CA THR A 21 9.03 -4.75 -5.65
C THR A 21 7.63 -5.22 -5.29
N LYS A 22 7.26 -6.39 -5.82
CA LYS A 22 6.02 -7.10 -5.46
C LYS A 22 6.24 -7.91 -4.19
N LYS A 23 5.40 -7.71 -3.19
CA LYS A 23 5.41 -8.46 -1.92
C LYS A 23 3.99 -8.80 -1.49
N LYS A 24 3.82 -9.69 -0.52
CA LYS A 24 2.50 -9.96 0.06
C LYS A 24 1.97 -8.66 0.69
N GLN A 25 0.65 -8.46 0.66
CA GLN A 25 0.01 -7.28 1.25
C GLN A 25 0.36 -7.14 2.74
N SER A 26 0.46 -8.26 3.46
CA SER A 26 0.89 -8.34 4.86
C SER A 26 2.28 -7.77 5.14
N ASP A 27 3.17 -7.78 4.14
CA ASP A 27 4.58 -7.39 4.29
C ASP A 27 4.80 -5.91 3.93
N LEU A 28 3.74 -5.20 3.58
CA LEU A 28 3.76 -3.81 3.16
C LEU A 28 2.85 -2.97 4.05
N ARG A 29 3.29 -1.76 4.39
CA ARG A 29 2.47 -0.79 5.10
C ARG A 29 1.53 -0.10 4.13
N ARG A 30 0.23 -0.21 4.39
CA ARG A 30 -0.80 0.58 3.69
C ARG A 30 -0.82 2.01 4.25
N PHE A 31 -0.92 2.97 3.35
CA PHE A 31 -1.16 4.37 3.69
C PHE A 31 -2.09 5.02 2.67
N ILE A 32 -2.76 6.08 3.07
CA ILE A 32 -3.54 6.94 2.19
C ILE A 32 -2.91 8.33 2.12
N ILE A 33 -3.29 9.09 1.10
CA ILE A 33 -2.97 10.51 1.02
C ILE A 33 -4.23 11.28 1.40
N PHE A 34 -4.21 11.94 2.54
CA PHE A 34 -5.31 12.78 3.03
C PHE A 34 -4.81 14.19 3.23
N LYS A 35 -5.49 15.19 2.64
CA LYS A 35 -5.09 16.62 2.72
C LYS A 35 -3.60 16.89 2.43
N LYS A 36 -3.01 16.13 1.50
CA LYS A 36 -1.57 16.18 1.09
C LYS A 36 -0.59 15.62 2.11
N GLU A 37 -1.07 14.90 3.11
CA GLU A 37 -0.25 14.23 4.10
C GLU A 37 -0.42 12.71 4.00
N ILE A 38 0.57 11.99 4.52
CA ILE A 38 0.56 10.53 4.56
C ILE A 38 -0.07 10.10 5.86
N VAL A 39 -1.14 9.31 5.76
CA VAL A 39 -1.78 8.70 6.92
C VAL A 39 -1.65 7.19 6.78
N PHE A 40 -0.89 6.58 7.68
CA PHE A 40 -0.76 5.12 7.73
C PHE A 40 -2.05 4.50 8.23
N ASP A 41 -2.51 3.48 7.51
CA ASP A 41 -3.73 2.75 7.83
C ASP A 41 -3.39 1.32 8.21
N PHE A 42 -3.39 1.05 9.51
CA PHE A 42 -3.11 -0.27 10.06
C PHE A 42 -4.33 -1.20 10.02
N LYS A 43 -5.55 -0.66 9.89
CA LYS A 43 -6.81 -1.44 9.91
C LYS A 43 -7.38 -1.67 8.52
N GLU A 44 -6.76 -1.10 7.49
CA GLU A 44 -7.21 -1.09 6.09
C GLU A 44 -8.65 -0.58 5.86
N ASN A 45 -9.23 0.10 6.85
CA ASN A 45 -10.63 0.54 6.85
C ASN A 45 -10.79 2.02 6.45
N THR A 46 -9.68 2.69 6.12
CA THR A 46 -9.73 4.12 5.80
C THR A 46 -10.13 4.32 4.34
N THR A 47 -11.18 5.13 4.14
CA THR A 47 -11.74 5.47 2.84
C THR A 47 -10.74 6.27 1.99
N GLY A 48 -10.62 5.92 0.71
CA GLY A 48 -9.73 6.58 -0.25
C GLY A 48 -8.76 5.63 -0.94
N ARG A 49 -7.89 6.21 -1.79
CA ARG A 49 -6.90 5.44 -2.55
C ARG A 49 -5.74 5.02 -1.65
N GLY A 50 -5.69 3.74 -1.33
CA GLY A 50 -4.58 3.11 -0.61
C GLY A 50 -3.34 2.91 -1.49
N TYR A 51 -2.19 3.20 -0.92
CA TYR A 51 -0.86 2.91 -1.45
C TYR A 51 -0.12 2.00 -0.48
N TYR A 52 0.89 1.31 -0.98
CA TYR A 52 1.68 0.38 -0.20
C TYR A 52 3.16 0.76 -0.28
N VAL A 53 3.84 0.75 0.87
CA VAL A 53 5.29 0.96 0.98
C VAL A 53 5.90 -0.16 1.81
N CYS A 54 7.14 -0.52 1.52
CA CYS A 54 7.87 -1.45 2.39
C CYS A 54 8.08 -0.83 3.77
N ASP A 55 8.07 -1.68 4.80
CA ASP A 55 8.39 -1.29 6.19
C ASP A 55 9.90 -1.09 6.42
N ASP A 56 10.69 -0.94 5.35
CA ASP A 56 12.12 -0.70 5.42
C ASP A 56 12.44 0.81 5.46
N GLY A 57 13.46 1.17 6.23
CA GLY A 57 13.88 2.57 6.38
C GLY A 57 14.30 3.23 5.06
N ALA A 58 14.74 2.47 4.05
CA ALA A 58 15.16 3.03 2.78
C ALA A 58 13.96 3.51 1.93
N CYS A 59 12.86 2.77 1.93
CA CYS A 59 11.62 3.14 1.26
C CYS A 59 10.90 4.26 2.01
N LEU A 60 10.82 4.18 3.34
CA LEU A 60 10.16 5.19 4.16
C LEU A 60 10.83 6.57 4.03
N ARG A 61 12.17 6.64 4.01
CA ARG A 61 12.90 7.90 3.81
C ARG A 61 12.66 8.55 2.43
N LYS A 62 12.33 7.75 1.42
CA LYS A 62 12.03 8.26 0.05
C LYS A 62 10.57 8.65 -0.12
N LEU A 63 9.72 8.36 0.88
CA LEU A 63 8.28 8.52 0.78
C LEU A 63 7.85 9.99 0.69
N GLU A 64 8.51 10.87 1.43
CA GLU A 64 8.29 12.33 1.36
C GLU A 64 8.60 12.88 -0.04
N LYS A 65 9.73 12.49 -0.62
CA LYS A 65 10.12 12.87 -2.00
C LYS A 65 9.11 12.33 -3.02
N TRP A 66 8.63 11.11 -2.82
CA TRP A 66 7.62 10.50 -3.69
C TRP A 66 6.29 11.27 -3.63
N LEU A 67 5.84 11.66 -2.43
CA LEU A 67 4.62 12.45 -2.25
C LEU A 67 4.69 13.81 -2.97
N LYS A 68 5.83 14.50 -2.87
CA LYS A 68 6.07 15.78 -3.57
C LYS A 68 5.97 15.67 -5.10
N ARG A 69 6.40 14.53 -5.68
CA ARG A 69 6.31 14.25 -7.14
C ARG A 69 4.91 13.87 -7.63
N LYS A 70 4.01 13.56 -6.70
CA LYS A 70 2.64 13.12 -6.98
C LYS A 70 1.67 14.30 -7.14
N LYS A 71 2.16 15.51 -6.84
CA LYS A 71 1.55 16.81 -7.15
C LYS A 71 1.62 17.06 -8.65
#